data_AF-A0A174S047-F1
#
_entry.id   AF-A0A174S047-F1
#
_cell.length_a   1.000
_cell.length_b   1.000
_cell.length_c   1.000
_cell.angle_alpha   90.00
_cell.angle_beta   90.00
_cell.angle_gamma   90.00
#
_symmetry.space_group_name_H-M   'P 1'
#
loop_
_entity.id
_entity.type
_entity.pdbx_description
1 polymer ?
#
loop_
_entity_poly.entity_id
_entity_poly.type
_entity_poly.pdbx_seq_one_letter_code
_entity_poly.pdbx_strand_id
1 'polypeptide(L)'
;MWILIISLILLGIIALIAGYIRNKRLQQKIERGELDRMPEVKEVDAECCGQHEVCERDSLLAAVSKKIEYYDDEELDQFIGREGNMYTEEETEQFRDVLYTTKDDEVAGWIRSLQLRGIELPDNLKDEVFLIIGERRI
;
A
#
# COMPACT_ATOMS: atom_id res chain seq x y z
N MET A 1 -10.22 41.20 20.17
CA MET A 1 -8.82 41.11 19.70
C MET A 1 -7.88 40.62 20.81
N TRP A 2 -7.76 41.30 21.95
CA TRP A 2 -6.87 40.87 23.05
C TRP A 2 -7.22 39.53 23.71
N ILE A 3 -8.51 39.20 23.84
CA ILE A 3 -8.98 37.94 24.44
C ILE A 3 -8.52 36.73 23.60
N LEU A 4 -8.48 36.86 22.27
CA LEU A 4 -8.00 35.80 21.38
C LEU A 4 -6.49 35.58 21.53
N ILE A 5 -5.74 36.67 21.68
CA ILE A 5 -4.28 36.62 21.87
C ILE A 5 -3.95 35.97 23.21
N ILE A 6 -4.66 36.34 24.29
CA ILE A 6 -4.47 35.75 25.62
C ILE A 6 -4.85 34.27 25.62
N SER A 7 -5.94 33.90 24.93
CA SER A 7 -6.36 32.51 24.77
C SER A 7 -5.31 31.66 24.04
N LEU A 8 -4.74 32.17 22.94
CA LEU A 8 -3.69 31.48 22.19
C LEU A 8 -2.42 31.28 23.02
N ILE A 9 -2.01 32.29 23.79
CA ILE A 9 -0.86 32.19 24.68
C ILE A 9 -1.11 31.16 25.79
N LEU A 10 -2.31 31.17 26.38
CA LEU A 10 -2.70 30.19 27.41
C LEU A 10 -2.64 28.75 26.87
N LEU A 11 -3.14 28.54 25.65
CA LEU A 11 -3.14 27.23 24.99
C LEU A 11 -1.69 26.75 24.74
N GLY A 12 -0.81 27.64 24.29
CA GLY A 12 0.62 27.34 24.13
C GLY A 12 1.31 26.93 25.44
N ILE A 13 0.98 27.60 26.55
CA ILE A 13 1.52 27.26 27.88
C ILE A 13 1.04 25.87 28.32
N ILE A 14 -0.24 25.54 28.11
CA ILE A 14 -0.80 24.23 28.45
C ILE A 14 -0.12 23.12 27.63
N ALA A 15 0.10 23.35 26.33
CA ALA A 15 0.79 22.39 25.46
C ALA A 15 2.24 22.15 25.90
N LEU A 16 2.97 23.20 26.27
CA LEU A 16 4.34 23.10 26.78
C LEU A 16 4.41 22.29 28.09
N ILE A 17 3.50 22.55 29.03
CA ILE A 17 3.44 21.82 30.30
C ILE A 17 3.11 20.34 30.05
N ALA A 18 2.14 20.05 29.19
CA ALA A 18 1.77 18.67 28.84
C ALA A 18 2.93 17.92 28.16
N GLY A 19 3.65 18.57 27.24
CA GLY A 19 4.83 18.02 26.58
C GLY A 19 5.96 17.72 27.58
N TYR A 20 6.24 18.65 28.49
CA TYR A 20 7.26 18.48 29.52
C TYR A 20 6.97 17.29 30.46
N ILE A 21 5.71 17.15 30.89
CA ILE A 21 5.29 16.01 31.74
C ILE A 21 5.45 14.68 31.01
N ARG A 22 5.04 14.61 29.73
CA ARG A 22 5.15 13.38 28.92
C ARG A 22 6.61 12.99 28.69
N ASN A 23 7.48 13.96 28.39
CA ASN A 23 8.91 13.71 28.19
C ASN A 23 9.59 13.22 29.48
N LYS A 24 9.24 13.80 30.63
CA LYS A 24 9.76 13.36 31.93
C LYS A 24 9.30 11.94 32.29
N ARG A 25 8.05 11.57 31.98
CA ARG A 25 7.57 10.19 32.17
C ARG A 25 8.24 9.18 31.24
N LEU A 26 8.60 9.59 30.02
CA LEU A 26 9.34 8.74 29.08
C LEU A 26 10.78 8.50 29.56
N GLN A 27 11.49 9.53 30.02
CA GLN A 27 12.84 9.36 30.60
C GLN A 27 12.83 8.49 31.86
N GLN A 28 11.80 8.61 32.71
CA GLN A 28 11.63 7.75 33.89
C GLN A 28 11.31 6.28 33.56
N LYS A 29 10.91 5.95 32.33
CA LYS A 29 10.77 4.55 31.87
C LYS A 29 12.09 3.98 31.35
N ILE A 30 12.99 4.84 30.87
CA ILE A 30 14.33 4.45 30.41
C ILE A 30 15.26 4.19 31.60
N GLU A 31 15.22 5.03 32.64
CA GLU A 31 16.03 4.85 33.86
C GLU A 31 15.62 3.62 34.70
N ARG A 32 14.42 3.05 34.46
CA ARG A 32 13.90 1.88 35.18
C ARG A 32 14.41 0.52 34.67
N GLY A 33 15.27 0.51 33.65
CA GLY A 33 16.05 -0.68 33.30
C GLY A 33 15.30 -1.87 32.68
N GLU A 34 14.16 -1.65 32.02
CA GLU A 34 13.35 -2.71 31.38
C GLU A 34 13.45 -2.75 29.84
N LEU A 35 14.55 -2.27 29.25
CA LEU A 35 14.78 -2.40 27.81
C LEU A 35 16.10 -3.09 27.55
N ASP A 36 16.08 -4.43 27.64
CA ASP A 36 17.14 -5.27 27.09
C ASP A 36 16.90 -5.41 25.58
N ARG A 37 17.68 -4.63 24.83
CA ARG A 37 17.88 -4.60 23.36
C ARG A 37 16.88 -3.84 22.49
N MET A 38 17.50 -3.03 21.64
CA MET A 38 16.93 -2.26 20.53
C MET A 38 16.66 -3.22 19.36
N PRO A 39 15.46 -3.26 18.76
CA PRO A 39 15.27 -3.98 17.50
C PRO A 39 16.14 -3.32 16.41
N GLU A 40 16.90 -4.14 15.70
CA GLU A 40 17.75 -3.72 14.58
C GLU A 40 16.87 -3.14 13.46
N VAL A 41 17.20 -1.93 13.05
CA VAL A 41 16.49 -1.17 12.01
C VAL A 41 16.79 -1.82 10.66
N LYS A 42 15.79 -2.44 10.03
CA LYS A 42 15.81 -2.65 8.58
C LYS A 42 15.38 -1.33 7.92
N GLU A 43 16.36 -0.58 7.43
CA GLU A 43 16.10 0.52 6.50
C GLU A 43 15.65 -0.08 5.17
N VAL A 44 14.48 0.33 4.69
CA VAL A 44 14.15 0.24 3.28
C VAL A 44 13.75 1.64 2.87
N ASP A 45 14.56 2.24 1.99
CA ASP A 45 14.33 3.54 1.38
C ASP A 45 12.93 3.60 0.77
N ALA A 46 12.09 4.45 1.35
CA ALA A 46 10.96 5.03 0.67
C ALA A 46 10.94 6.50 1.05
N GLU A 47 11.71 7.27 0.29
CA GLU A 47 11.58 8.71 0.19
C GLU A 47 10.11 9.06 -0.05
N CYS A 48 9.41 9.48 1.00
CA CYS A 48 8.14 10.17 0.89
C CYS A 48 8.24 11.46 1.70
N CYS A 49 8.40 12.57 0.98
CA CYS A 49 8.49 13.93 1.49
C CYS A 49 7.32 14.22 2.46
N GLY A 50 7.63 14.26 3.76
CA GLY A 50 6.70 14.20 4.90
C GLY A 50 5.82 15.43 5.15
N GLN A 51 5.30 16.07 4.09
CA GLN A 51 4.37 17.20 4.21
C GLN A 51 2.88 16.81 4.05
N HIS A 52 2.57 15.51 3.92
CA HIS A 52 1.20 15.01 4.03
C HIS A 52 1.09 14.17 5.31
N GLU A 53 0.52 14.80 6.33
CA GLU A 53 0.14 14.16 7.57
C GLU A 53 -1.01 13.19 7.24
N VAL A 54 -0.74 11.89 7.37
CA VAL A 54 -1.61 10.75 7.07
C VAL A 54 -1.66 10.37 5.58
N CYS A 55 -1.03 9.24 5.26
CA CYS A 55 -1.19 8.59 3.97
C CYS A 55 -2.65 8.14 3.82
N GLU A 56 -3.49 8.90 3.12
CA GLU A 56 -4.85 8.48 2.72
C GLU A 56 -4.85 7.12 2.01
N ARG A 57 -3.67 6.67 1.54
CA ARG A 57 -3.43 5.34 1.00
C ARG A 57 -3.90 4.21 1.92
N ASP A 58 -3.71 4.29 3.24
CA ASP A 58 -4.17 3.22 4.14
C ASP A 58 -5.71 3.21 4.32
N SER A 59 -6.36 4.37 4.19
CA SER A 59 -7.83 4.47 4.23
C SER A 59 -8.48 4.04 2.92
N LEU A 60 -7.85 4.34 1.78
CA LEU A 60 -8.30 3.91 0.45
C LEU A 60 -8.03 2.42 0.20
N LEU A 61 -6.89 1.89 0.70
CA LEU A 61 -6.61 0.44 0.71
C LEU A 61 -7.49 -0.30 1.72
N ALA A 62 -7.94 0.39 2.77
CA ALA A 62 -9.05 0.06 3.67
C ALA A 62 -10.30 -0.48 2.95
N ALA A 63 -10.74 0.28 1.94
CA ALA A 63 -11.96 0.05 1.17
C ALA A 63 -11.79 -0.97 0.04
N VAL A 64 -10.55 -1.38 -0.22
CA VAL A 64 -10.16 -2.30 -1.27
C VAL A 64 -10.05 -3.69 -0.64
N SER A 65 -11.02 -4.56 -0.91
CA SER A 65 -11.01 -5.94 -0.42
C SER A 65 -9.66 -6.59 -0.74
N LYS A 66 -9.00 -7.15 0.29
CA LYS A 66 -7.77 -7.96 0.13
C LYS A 66 -8.09 -9.42 -0.22
N LYS A 67 -9.36 -9.75 -0.43
CA LYS A 67 -9.78 -11.11 -0.79
C LYS A 67 -9.32 -11.39 -2.22
N ILE A 68 -8.57 -12.48 -2.39
CA ILE A 68 -8.21 -13.03 -3.69
C ILE A 68 -9.44 -13.78 -4.23
N GLU A 69 -9.80 -13.49 -5.47
CA GLU A 69 -10.80 -14.20 -6.27
C GLU A 69 -10.08 -14.89 -7.43
N TYR A 70 -10.36 -16.17 -7.65
CA TYR A 70 -9.75 -16.96 -8.72
C TYR A 70 -10.67 -17.00 -9.93
N TYR A 71 -10.08 -16.96 -11.13
CA TYR A 71 -10.79 -16.89 -12.41
C TYR A 71 -10.43 -18.09 -13.29
N ASP A 72 -10.36 -19.28 -12.67
CA ASP A 72 -9.87 -20.53 -13.28
C ASP A 72 -8.45 -20.37 -13.87
N ASP A 73 -7.57 -19.70 -13.12
CA ASP A 73 -6.24 -19.24 -13.54
C ASP A 73 -5.10 -19.65 -12.58
N GLU A 74 -5.32 -20.71 -11.79
CA GLU A 74 -4.38 -21.20 -10.78
C GLU A 74 -3.05 -21.67 -11.38
N GLU A 75 -3.01 -22.08 -12.65
CA GLU A 75 -1.75 -22.38 -13.34
C GLU A 75 -0.78 -21.20 -13.37
N LEU A 76 -1.28 -19.96 -13.31
CA LEU A 76 -0.43 -18.75 -13.29
C LEU A 76 0.28 -18.55 -11.95
N ASP A 77 -0.10 -19.27 -10.88
CA ASP A 77 0.56 -19.17 -9.57
C ASP A 77 2.03 -19.61 -9.62
N GLN A 78 2.43 -20.37 -10.64
CA GLN A 78 3.84 -20.69 -10.88
C GLN A 78 4.71 -19.45 -11.17
N PHE A 79 4.09 -18.31 -11.49
CA PHE A 79 4.74 -17.05 -11.83
C PHE A 79 4.81 -16.04 -10.68
N ILE A 80 4.42 -16.40 -9.46
CA ILE A 80 4.48 -15.51 -8.28
C ILE A 80 5.90 -14.97 -8.08
N GLY A 81 6.01 -13.65 -7.94
CA GLY A 81 7.27 -12.94 -7.69
C GLY A 81 8.17 -12.80 -8.92
N ARG A 82 7.70 -13.16 -10.11
CA ARG A 82 8.40 -12.89 -11.38
C ARG A 82 7.97 -11.54 -11.95
N GLU A 83 8.92 -10.85 -12.57
CA GLU A 83 8.68 -9.56 -13.23
C GLU A 83 8.03 -9.73 -14.60
N GLY A 84 7.15 -8.80 -14.98
CA GLY A 84 6.38 -8.83 -16.23
C GLY A 84 7.19 -8.83 -17.53
N ASN A 85 8.45 -8.41 -17.48
CA ASN A 85 9.39 -8.38 -18.61
C ASN A 85 10.23 -9.68 -18.75
N MET A 86 10.11 -10.61 -17.79
CA MET A 86 10.91 -11.84 -17.73
C MET A 86 10.17 -13.07 -18.28
N TYR A 87 8.96 -12.89 -18.81
CA TYR A 87 8.20 -13.99 -19.41
C TYR A 87 8.66 -14.27 -20.84
N THR A 88 8.75 -15.55 -21.16
CA THR A 88 8.88 -16.01 -22.54
C THR A 88 7.56 -15.85 -23.30
N GLU A 89 7.58 -16.02 -24.63
CA GLU A 89 6.36 -15.98 -25.44
C GLU A 89 5.38 -17.10 -25.04
N GLU A 90 5.88 -18.30 -24.78
CA GLU A 90 5.06 -19.45 -24.35
C GLU A 90 4.42 -19.22 -22.97
N GLU A 91 5.14 -18.58 -22.06
CA GLU A 91 4.58 -18.18 -20.76
C GLU A 91 3.55 -17.06 -20.92
N THR A 92 3.83 -16.07 -21.78
CA THR A 92 2.85 -15.02 -22.12
C THR A 92 1.55 -15.62 -22.63
N GLU A 93 1.64 -16.64 -23.48
CA GLU A 93 0.44 -17.26 -24.05
C GLU A 93 -0.47 -17.88 -22.99
N GLN A 94 0.08 -18.39 -21.87
CA GLN A 94 -0.73 -18.85 -20.74
C GLN A 94 -1.56 -17.72 -20.13
N PHE A 95 -0.99 -16.51 -20.00
CA PHE A 95 -1.74 -15.34 -19.55
C PHE A 95 -2.79 -14.90 -20.59
N ARG A 96 -2.47 -15.03 -21.88
CA ARG A 96 -3.38 -14.69 -22.98
C ARG A 96 -4.60 -15.61 -23.02
N ASP A 97 -4.40 -16.90 -22.84
CA ASP A 97 -5.47 -17.90 -22.78
C ASP A 97 -6.48 -17.57 -21.69
N VAL A 98 -6.00 -17.21 -20.48
CA VAL A 98 -6.85 -16.77 -19.38
C VAL A 98 -7.53 -15.43 -19.72
N LEU A 99 -6.80 -14.46 -20.27
CA LEU A 99 -7.38 -13.16 -20.66
C LEU A 99 -8.54 -13.31 -21.66
N TYR A 100 -8.40 -14.18 -22.65
CA TYR A 100 -9.41 -14.39 -23.70
C TYR A 100 -10.60 -15.24 -23.28
N THR A 101 -10.46 -16.02 -22.21
CA THR A 101 -11.56 -16.78 -21.61
C THR A 101 -12.25 -16.02 -20.48
N THR A 102 -11.57 -15.04 -19.89
CA THR A 102 -12.14 -14.12 -18.90
C THR A 102 -13.12 -13.18 -19.58
N LYS A 103 -14.31 -12.99 -18.99
CA LYS A 103 -15.25 -12.00 -19.52
C LYS A 103 -14.66 -10.61 -19.34
N ASP A 104 -14.87 -9.74 -20.32
CA ASP A 104 -14.41 -8.36 -20.28
C ASP A 104 -14.74 -7.63 -18.95
N ASP A 105 -15.87 -7.95 -18.27
CA ASP A 105 -16.32 -7.31 -17.03
C ASP A 105 -15.61 -7.81 -15.78
N GLU A 106 -14.99 -8.98 -15.91
CA GLU A 106 -14.23 -9.68 -14.91
C GLU A 106 -12.72 -9.37 -15.04
N VAL A 107 -12.24 -8.90 -16.20
CA VAL A 107 -10.81 -8.59 -16.44
C VAL A 107 -10.21 -7.65 -15.39
N ALA A 108 -10.92 -6.60 -14.98
CA ALA A 108 -10.44 -5.69 -13.94
C ALA A 108 -10.28 -6.39 -12.57
N GLY A 109 -11.17 -7.33 -12.26
CA GLY A 109 -11.10 -8.15 -11.04
C GLY A 109 -9.98 -9.19 -11.12
N TRP A 110 -9.80 -9.81 -12.29
CA TRP A 110 -8.73 -10.76 -12.56
C TRP A 110 -7.33 -10.12 -12.43
N ILE A 111 -7.10 -8.97 -13.05
CA ILE A 111 -5.82 -8.23 -12.92
C ILE A 111 -5.54 -7.86 -11.46
N ARG A 112 -6.57 -7.46 -10.73
CA ARG A 112 -6.46 -7.20 -9.29
C ARG A 112 -6.09 -8.48 -8.52
N SER A 113 -6.65 -9.63 -8.87
CA SER A 113 -6.30 -10.91 -8.26
C SER A 113 -4.83 -11.27 -8.47
N LEU A 114 -4.32 -11.12 -9.69
CA LEU A 114 -2.90 -11.32 -10.02
C LEU A 114 -2.00 -10.43 -9.14
N GLN A 115 -2.33 -9.13 -9.03
CA GLN A 115 -1.59 -8.20 -8.19
C GLN A 115 -1.60 -8.59 -6.70
N LEU A 116 -2.74 -9.07 -6.18
CA LEU A 116 -2.86 -9.53 -4.79
C LEU A 116 -2.04 -10.82 -4.54
N ARG A 117 -1.89 -11.67 -5.57
CA ARG A 117 -1.03 -12.86 -5.54
C ARG A 117 0.46 -12.56 -5.77
N GLY A 118 0.80 -11.35 -6.20
CA GLY A 118 2.17 -10.98 -6.56
C GLY A 118 2.62 -11.56 -7.90
N ILE A 119 1.68 -11.76 -8.82
CA ILE A 119 1.94 -12.17 -10.19
C ILE A 119 1.86 -10.90 -11.05
N GLU A 120 2.95 -10.52 -11.70
CA GLU A 120 2.93 -9.41 -12.64
C GLU A 120 2.39 -9.85 -14.00
N LEU A 121 1.59 -8.99 -14.64
CA LEU A 121 1.11 -9.21 -16.00
C LEU A 121 2.28 -9.01 -17.00
N PRO A 122 2.43 -9.87 -18.02
CA PRO A 122 3.36 -9.66 -19.11
C PRO A 122 3.24 -8.28 -19.75
N ASP A 123 4.38 -7.63 -20.01
CA ASP A 123 4.41 -6.25 -20.54
C ASP A 123 3.69 -6.11 -21.88
N ASN A 124 3.79 -7.12 -22.74
CA ASN A 124 3.14 -7.21 -24.05
C ASN A 124 1.61 -7.30 -24.00
N LEU A 125 1.02 -7.69 -22.86
CA LEU A 125 -0.44 -7.77 -22.67
C LEU A 125 -1.02 -6.52 -21.99
N LYS A 126 -0.18 -5.63 -21.45
CA LYS A 126 -0.64 -4.44 -20.70
C LYS A 126 -1.53 -3.52 -21.52
N ASP A 127 -1.17 -3.27 -22.78
CA ASP A 127 -1.93 -2.38 -23.66
C ASP A 127 -3.32 -2.95 -23.99
N GLU A 128 -3.39 -4.26 -24.25
CA GLU A 128 -4.64 -4.98 -24.56
C GLU A 128 -5.60 -4.96 -23.36
N VAL A 129 -5.10 -5.29 -22.18
CA VAL A 129 -5.85 -5.21 -20.92
C VAL A 129 -6.32 -3.78 -20.64
N PHE A 130 -5.48 -2.78 -20.91
CA PHE A 130 -5.84 -1.37 -20.72
C PHE A 130 -7.00 -0.94 -21.63
N LEU A 131 -7.03 -1.40 -22.89
CA LEU A 131 -8.13 -1.13 -23.81
C LEU A 131 -9.45 -1.73 -23.29
N ILE A 132 -9.45 -3.01 -22.90
CA ILE A 132 -10.66 -3.70 -22.39
C ILE A 132 -11.22 -3.01 -21.14
N ILE A 133 -10.36 -2.62 -20.19
CA ILE A 133 -10.79 -1.91 -18.98
C ILE A 133 -11.20 -0.46 -19.29
N GLY A 134 -10.52 0.20 -20.24
CA GLY A 134 -10.76 1.58 -20.65
C GLY A 134 -12.11 1.79 -21.32
N GLU A 135 -12.51 0.88 -22.21
CA GLU A 135 -13.81 0.92 -22.90
C GLU A 135 -15.01 0.89 -21.94
N ARG A 136 -14.81 0.40 -20.71
CA ARG A 136 -15.85 0.28 -19.68
C ARG A 136 -16.02 1.50 -18.79
N ARG A 137 -15.11 2.49 -18.87
CA ARG A 137 -15.19 3.71 -18.05
C ARG A 137 -16.01 4.82 -18.72
N ILE A 138 -16.56 4.58 -19.91
CA ILE A 138 -17.43 5.47 -20.69
C ILE A 138 -18.89 5.08 -20.44
#